data_AF-A0A2V8QDX8-F1
#
_entry.id   AF-A0A2V8QDX8-F1
#
_cell.length_a   1.000
_cell.length_b   1.000
_cell.length_c   1.000
_cell.angle_alpha   90.00
_cell.angle_beta   90.00
_cell.angle_gamma   90.00
#
_symmetry.space_group_name_H-M   'P 1'
#
loop_
_entity.id
_entity.type
_entity.pdbx_description
1 polymer ?
#
loop_
_entity_poly.entity_id
_entity_poly.type
_entity_poly.pdbx_seq_one_letter_code
_entity_poly.pdbx_strand_id
1 'polypeptide(L)'
;MARDFDGHADAIRQLSLDFVKRALRITGRGWRESELASLQNLSLVLAMIPDLEKWNADQKLLVTRIIRAKGGGTEVLYLKLMQKHAAFRDVLMQLGC
;
A
#
# COMPACT_ATOMS: atom_id res chain seq x y z
N MET A 1 21.56 11.49 -14.56
CA MET A 1 20.18 11.87 -14.20
C MET A 1 19.65 11.03 -13.04
N ALA A 2 20.30 11.07 -11.88
CA ALA A 2 19.89 10.29 -10.70
C ALA A 2 20.17 11.00 -9.36
N ARG A 3 20.59 12.28 -9.39
CA ARG A 3 21.04 13.03 -8.20
C ARG A 3 20.10 14.16 -7.79
N ASP A 4 19.14 14.54 -8.63
CA ASP A 4 18.16 15.61 -8.34
C ASP A 4 16.89 15.11 -7.64
N PHE A 5 16.69 13.79 -7.53
CA PHE A 5 15.49 13.20 -6.96
C PHE A 5 15.68 12.67 -5.53
N ASP A 6 16.91 12.65 -5.00
CA ASP A 6 17.25 11.91 -3.78
C ASP A 6 16.50 12.42 -2.54
N GLY A 7 16.32 13.75 -2.43
CA GLY A 7 15.53 14.36 -1.35
C GLY A 7 14.01 14.31 -1.58
N HIS A 8 13.56 14.41 -2.83
CA HIS A 8 12.13 14.41 -3.16
C HIS A 8 11.53 13.00 -3.12
N ALA A 9 12.29 11.97 -3.50
CA ALA A 9 11.83 10.59 -3.48
C ALA A 9 11.53 10.12 -2.06
N ASP A 10 12.40 10.44 -1.08
CA ASP A 10 12.14 10.09 0.32
C ASP A 10 10.97 10.90 0.88
N ALA A 11 10.91 12.20 0.60
CA ALA A 11 9.77 13.05 0.99
C ALA A 11 8.43 12.54 0.43
N ILE A 12 8.40 12.17 -0.86
CA ILE A 12 7.20 11.59 -1.50
C ILE A 12 6.83 10.26 -0.84
N ARG A 13 7.80 9.40 -0.52
CA ARG A 13 7.55 8.14 0.17
C ARG A 13 6.98 8.36 1.57
N GLN A 14 7.51 9.32 2.33
CA GLN A 14 7.01 9.66 3.67
C GLN A 14 5.59 10.23 3.60
N LEU A 15 5.33 11.17 2.69
CA LEU A 15 3.99 11.74 2.48
C LEU A 15 2.97 10.65 2.07
N SER A 16 3.36 9.77 1.15
CA SER A 16 2.53 8.64 0.71
C SER A 16 2.25 7.69 1.87
N LEU A 17 3.27 7.39 2.69
CA LEU A 17 3.13 6.53 3.86
C LEU A 17 2.18 7.13 4.90
N ASP A 18 2.30 8.42 5.19
CA ASP A 18 1.43 9.11 6.15
C ASP A 18 -0.03 9.13 5.68
N PHE A 19 -0.25 9.48 4.40
CA PHE A 19 -1.57 9.44 3.76
C PHE A 19 -2.19 8.05 3.86
N VAL A 20 -1.46 6.99 3.49
CA VAL A 20 -1.97 5.62 3.52
C VAL A 20 -2.25 5.15 4.94
N LYS A 21 -1.38 5.47 5.91
CA LYS A 21 -1.64 5.15 7.33
C LYS A 21 -2.92 5.80 7.83
N ARG A 22 -3.17 7.07 7.45
CA ARG A 22 -4.38 7.80 7.81
C ARG A 22 -5.62 7.21 7.14
N ALA A 23 -5.56 7.01 5.82
CA ALA A 23 -6.68 6.50 5.01
C ALA A 23 -7.12 5.10 5.47
N LEU A 24 -6.15 4.23 5.79
CA LEU A 24 -6.37 2.86 6.25
C LEU A 24 -6.54 2.74 7.78
N ARG A 25 -6.43 3.85 8.53
CA ARG A 25 -6.47 3.89 10.01
C ARG A 25 -5.48 2.91 10.66
N ILE A 26 -4.28 2.79 10.11
CA ILE A 26 -3.24 1.90 10.61
C ILE A 26 -2.58 2.52 11.84
N THR A 27 -2.78 1.89 12.99
CA THR A 27 -1.97 2.16 14.20
C THR A 27 -0.75 1.25 14.19
N GLY A 28 0.45 1.78 14.45
CA GLY A 28 1.72 1.02 14.40
C GLY A 28 1.86 -0.16 15.38
N ARG A 29 0.84 -0.44 16.21
CA ARG A 29 0.83 -1.61 17.11
C ARG A 29 0.50 -2.89 16.35
N GLY A 30 1.26 -3.95 16.61
CA GLY A 30 1.02 -5.29 16.06
C GLY A 30 1.46 -5.50 14.61
N TRP A 31 2.42 -4.70 14.13
CA TRP A 31 3.08 -4.87 12.83
C TRP A 31 4.52 -5.34 13.03
N ARG A 32 4.95 -6.33 12.26
CA ARG A 32 6.35 -6.78 12.19
C ARG A 32 7.16 -5.86 11.27
N GLU A 33 8.48 -5.84 11.44
CA GLU A 33 9.38 -5.04 10.60
C GLU A 33 9.21 -5.32 9.10
N SER A 34 9.04 -6.58 8.72
CA SER A 34 8.81 -6.98 7.33
C SER A 34 7.45 -6.50 6.77
N GLU A 35 6.43 -6.41 7.62
CA GLU A 35 5.11 -5.84 7.27
C GLU A 35 5.19 -4.31 7.14
N LEU A 36 5.98 -3.65 8.00
CA LEU A 36 6.25 -2.22 7.89
C LEU A 36 7.02 -1.86 6.63
N ALA A 37 8.03 -2.66 6.27
CA ALA A 37 8.75 -2.51 4.99
C ALA A 37 7.80 -2.70 3.80
N SER A 38 6.89 -3.67 3.87
CA SER A 38 5.88 -3.89 2.82
C SER A 38 4.88 -2.74 2.73
N LEU A 39 4.47 -2.16 3.86
CA LEU A 39 3.63 -0.97 3.92
C LEU A 39 4.33 0.22 3.26
N GLN A 40 5.60 0.45 3.56
CA GLN A 40 6.40 1.51 2.96
C GLN A 40 6.58 1.32 1.45
N ASN A 41 6.77 0.09 0.98
CA ASN A 41 6.92 -0.20 -0.45
C ASN A 41 5.62 -0.03 -1.23
N LEU A 42 4.47 -0.38 -0.63
CA LEU A 42 3.16 -0.27 -1.28
C LEU A 42 2.50 1.11 -1.10
N SER A 43 3.00 1.95 -0.19
CA SER A 43 2.36 3.22 0.14
C SER A 43 2.30 4.17 -1.06
N LEU A 44 3.34 4.18 -1.91
CA LEU A 44 3.37 5.02 -3.10
C LEU A 44 2.23 4.67 -4.07
N VAL A 45 2.04 3.38 -4.35
CA VAL A 45 0.98 2.89 -5.27
C VAL A 45 -0.40 3.17 -4.68
N LEU A 46 -0.57 2.95 -3.36
CA LEU A 46 -1.84 3.19 -2.68
C LEU A 46 -2.17 4.69 -2.60
N ALA A 47 -1.18 5.56 -2.45
CA ALA A 47 -1.37 7.01 -2.42
C ALA A 47 -1.83 7.59 -3.78
N MET A 48 -1.61 6.86 -4.88
CA MET A 48 -2.12 7.24 -6.20
C MET A 48 -3.61 6.91 -6.38
N ILE A 49 -4.25 6.24 -5.42
CA ILE A 49 -5.67 5.90 -5.46
C ILE A 49 -6.47 7.05 -4.84
N PRO A 50 -7.11 7.92 -5.65
CA PRO A 50 -7.76 9.12 -5.14
C PRO A 50 -8.94 8.82 -4.20
N ASP A 51 -9.56 7.64 -4.34
CA ASP A 51 -10.69 7.23 -3.51
C ASP A 51 -10.31 6.35 -2.32
N LEU A 52 -9.02 6.18 -2.01
CA LEU A 52 -8.56 5.34 -0.89
C LEU A 52 -9.22 5.73 0.44
N GLU A 53 -9.40 7.03 0.69
CA GLU A 53 -10.08 7.51 1.89
C GLU A 53 -11.58 7.17 1.91
N LYS A 54 -12.21 7.07 0.74
CA LYS A 54 -13.64 6.77 0.57
C LYS A 54 -13.95 5.28 0.59
N TRP A 55 -12.93 4.42 0.55
CA TRP A 55 -13.13 2.99 0.65
C TRP A 55 -13.86 2.60 1.95
N ASN A 56 -14.74 1.62 1.84
CA ASN A 56 -15.46 1.09 2.98
C ASN A 56 -14.52 0.26 3.88
N ALA A 57 -15.03 -0.13 5.06
CA ALA A 57 -14.24 -0.84 6.06
C ALA A 57 -13.65 -2.16 5.55
N ASP A 58 -14.43 -2.93 4.77
CA ASP A 58 -14.01 -4.21 4.21
C ASP A 58 -12.87 -4.05 3.19
N GLN A 59 -12.95 -3.05 2.30
CA GLN A 59 -11.92 -2.72 1.33
C GLN A 59 -10.60 -2.34 2.03
N LYS A 60 -10.68 -1.46 3.04
CA LYS A 60 -9.50 -1.04 3.84
C LYS A 60 -8.88 -2.19 4.62
N LEU A 61 -9.71 -3.07 5.18
CA LEU A 61 -9.26 -4.28 5.86
C LEU A 61 -8.58 -5.25 4.89
N LEU A 62 -9.13 -5.42 3.69
CA LEU A 62 -8.58 -6.35 2.70
C LEU A 62 -7.21 -5.88 2.20
N VAL A 63 -7.03 -4.59 1.91
CA VAL A 63 -5.71 -4.04 1.58
C VAL A 63 -4.72 -4.13 2.74
N THR A 64 -5.16 -3.90 3.97
CA THR A 64 -4.29 -4.09 5.15
C THR A 64 -3.81 -5.54 5.25
N ARG A 65 -4.68 -6.53 4.96
CA ARG A 65 -4.31 -7.95 4.88
C ARG A 65 -3.33 -8.24 3.73
N ILE A 66 -3.50 -7.61 2.57
CA ILE A 66 -2.57 -7.73 1.42
C ILE A 66 -1.17 -7.26 1.83
N ILE A 67 -1.08 -6.09 2.48
CA ILE A 67 0.20 -5.50 2.91
C ILE A 67 0.90 -6.43 3.91
N ARG A 68 0.17 -6.92 4.91
CA ARG A 68 0.70 -7.88 5.88
C ARG A 68 1.12 -9.20 5.25
N ALA A 69 0.33 -9.73 4.32
CA ALA A 69 0.67 -10.96 3.59
C ALA A 69 1.96 -10.82 2.79
N LYS A 70 2.19 -9.64 2.16
CA LYS A 70 3.41 -9.32 1.44
C LYS A 70 4.64 -9.30 2.35
N GLY A 71 4.50 -8.75 3.56
CA GLY A 71 5.58 -8.72 4.55
C GLY A 71 5.77 -10.03 5.32
N GLY A 72 4.73 -10.85 5.42
CA GLY A 72 4.75 -12.15 6.08
C GLY A 72 5.31 -13.29 5.23
N GLY A 73 5.76 -13.02 3.99
CA GLY A 73 6.37 -14.01 3.10
C GLY A 73 5.40 -15.02 2.49
N THR A 74 4.09 -14.78 2.55
CA THR A 74 3.10 -15.69 1.95
C THR A 74 2.69 -15.19 0.57
N GLU A 75 3.55 -15.40 -0.42
CA GLU A 75 3.37 -14.93 -1.80
C GLU A 75 2.06 -15.44 -2.43
N VAL A 76 1.66 -16.68 -2.13
CA VAL A 76 0.39 -17.27 -2.57
C VAL A 76 -0.82 -16.54 -1.98
N LEU A 77 -0.75 -16.13 -0.71
CA LEU A 77 -1.83 -15.39 -0.03
C LEU A 77 -1.93 -13.97 -0.60
N TYR A 78 -0.78 -13.34 -0.85
CA TYR A 78 -0.69 -12.03 -1.51
C TYR A 78 -1.35 -12.05 -2.90
N LEU A 79 -1.01 -13.03 -3.75
CA LEU A 79 -1.59 -13.19 -5.08
C LEU A 79 -3.11 -13.45 -5.02
N LYS A 80 -3.56 -14.33 -4.11
CA LYS A 80 -4.99 -14.65 -3.94
C LYS A 80 -5.79 -13.45 -3.42
N LEU A 81 -5.20 -12.61 -2.57
CA LEU A 81 -5.85 -11.40 -2.08
C LEU A 81 -5.85 -10.29 -3.13
N MET A 82 -4.79 -10.15 -3.94
CA MET A 82 -4.77 -9.23 -5.08
C MET A 82 -5.88 -9.57 -6.09
N GLN A 83 -6.12 -10.86 -6.37
CA GLN A 83 -7.22 -11.29 -7.25
C GLN A 83 -8.61 -10.90 -6.73
N LYS A 84 -8.78 -10.75 -5.40
CA LYS A 84 -10.08 -10.40 -4.79
C LYS A 84 -10.37 -8.91 -4.75
N HIS A 85 -9.38 -8.04 -4.99
CA HIS A 85 -9.57 -6.60 -4.87
C HIS A 85 -9.77 -5.95 -6.24
N ALA A 86 -11.01 -5.99 -6.74
CA ALA A 86 -11.38 -5.44 -8.05
C ALA A 86 -10.94 -3.98 -8.23
N ALA A 87 -11.12 -3.13 -7.21
CA ALA A 87 -10.71 -1.72 -7.26
C ALA A 87 -9.18 -1.51 -7.26
N PHE A 88 -8.39 -2.47 -6.77
CA PHE A 88 -6.92 -2.37 -6.80
C PHE A 88 -6.39 -2.87 -8.13
N ARG A 89 -7.03 -3.91 -8.68
CA ARG A 89 -6.79 -4.38 -10.05
C ARG A 89 -7.15 -3.33 -11.09
N ASP A 90 -8.23 -2.57 -10.88
CA ASP A 90 -8.65 -1.49 -11.79
C ASP A 90 -7.61 -0.36 -11.83
N VAL A 91 -7.11 0.05 -10.67
CA VAL A 91 -6.01 1.02 -10.57
C VAL A 91 -4.73 0.49 -11.21
N LEU A 92 -4.35 -0.76 -10.95
CA LEU A 92 -3.14 -1.35 -11.56
C LEU A 92 -3.27 -1.44 -13.09
N MET A 93 -4.46 -1.79 -13.60
CA MET A 93 -4.75 -1.77 -15.04
C MET A 93 -4.70 -0.35 -15.63
N GLN A 94 -5.17 0.67 -14.90
CA GLN A 94 -5.03 2.07 -15.31
C GLN A 94 -3.58 2.55 -15.29
N LEU A 95 -2.73 1.99 -14.43
CA LEU A 95 -1.30 2.32 -14.34
C LEU A 95 -0.43 1.53 -15.34
N GLY A 96 -0.99 0.56 -16.07
CA GLY A 96 -0.30 -0.14 -17.15
C GLY A 96 0.88 -1.03 -16.72
N CYS A 97 0.78 -1.66 -15.54
CA CYS A 97 1.78 -2.60 -15.01
C CYS A 97 1.21 -4.02 -14.88
#